data_AF-A0A1F9LPL1-F1
#
_entry.id   AF-A0A1F9LPL1-F1
#
_cell.length_a   1.000
_cell.length_b   1.000
_cell.length_c   1.000
_cell.angle_alpha   90.00
_cell.angle_beta   90.00
_cell.angle_gamma   90.00
#
_symmetry.space_group_name_H-M   'P 1'
#
loop_
_entity.id
_entity.type
_entity.pdbx_description
1 polymer ?
#
loop_
_entity_poly.entity_id
_entity_poly.type
_entity_poly.pdbx_seq_one_letter_code
_entity_poly.pdbx_strand_id
1 'polypeptide(L)' 'MKCALCQGSMLSGKTTLPYETGEEYLVVVKDIPAWVCQQCGDHFVEIKVVREVERIVAAAKQDGVTLGFVKYKKAA' A
#
# COMPACT_ATOMS: atom_id res chain seq x y z
N MET A 1 13.10 10.37 -9.46
CA MET A 1 12.88 10.70 -8.04
C MET A 1 14.05 10.17 -7.22
N LYS A 2 14.48 10.90 -6.17
CA LYS A 2 15.50 10.45 -5.22
C LYS A 2 14.84 10.01 -3.92
N CYS A 3 15.34 8.94 -3.31
CA CYS A 3 14.85 8.43 -2.03
C CYS A 3 15.17 9.42 -0.91
N ALA A 4 14.18 9.76 -0.10
CA ALA A 4 14.35 10.69 1.02
C ALA A 4 15.27 10.13 2.12
N LEU A 5 15.29 8.80 2.30
CA LEU A 5 16.08 8.10 3.31
C LEU A 5 17.57 7.93 2.94
N CYS A 6 17.87 7.48 1.72
CA CYS A 6 19.25 7.12 1.34
C CYS A 6 19.81 7.87 0.12
N GLN A 7 19.05 8.79 -0.49
CA GLN A 7 19.42 9.51 -1.72
C GLN A 7 19.62 8.62 -2.96
N GLY A 8 19.19 7.35 -2.88
CA GLY A 8 19.20 6.42 -4.00
C GLY A 8 18.17 6.72 -5.09
N SER A 9 18.35 6.08 -6.25
CA SER A 9 17.40 6.18 -7.37
C SER A 9 16.12 5.39 -7.06
N MET A 10 14.97 6.01 -7.30
CA MET A 10 13.66 5.36 -7.17
C MET A 10 13.08 5.05 -8.55
N LEU A 11 12.51 3.85 -8.70
CA LEU A 11 11.84 3.39 -9.91
C LEU A 11 10.38 3.04 -9.63
N SER A 12 9.54 3.06 -10.67
CA SER A 12 8.19 2.54 -10.58
C SER A 12 8.22 1.04 -10.25
N GLY A 13 7.43 0.63 -9.27
CA GLY A 13 7.31 -0.75 -8.82
C GLY A 13 6.00 -0.97 -8.07
N LYS A 14 6.00 -1.99 -7.22
CA LYS A 14 4.87 -2.32 -6.35
C LYS A 14 5.34 -2.50 -4.92
N THR A 15 4.48 -2.16 -3.97
CA THR A 15 4.68 -2.41 -2.54
C THR A 15 3.48 -3.14 -1.94
N THR A 16 3.62 -3.54 -0.68
CA THR A 16 2.56 -4.12 0.15
C THR A 16 2.43 -3.29 1.42
N LEU A 17 1.22 -2.88 1.77
CA LEU A 17 0.97 -2.08 2.96
C LEU A 17 0.01 -2.83 3.92
N PRO A 18 0.42 -3.09 5.17
CA PRO A 18 -0.50 -3.51 6.21
C PRO A 18 -1.33 -2.30 6.70
N TYR A 19 -2.63 -2.53 6.91
CA TYR A 19 -3.55 -1.58 7.53
C TYR A 19 -4.12 -2.21 8.78
N GLU A 20 -3.74 -1.64 9.92
CA GLU A 20 -4.20 -2.04 11.24
C GLU A 20 -5.23 -1.03 11.74
N THR A 21 -6.34 -1.49 12.31
CA THR A 21 -7.35 -0.62 12.92
C THR A 21 -7.83 -1.20 14.24
N GLY A 22 -7.37 -0.60 15.34
CA GLY A 22 -7.54 -1.21 16.67
C GLY A 22 -6.75 -2.51 16.78
N GLU A 23 -7.15 -3.39 17.69
CA GLU A 23 -6.44 -4.64 17.97
C GLU A 23 -6.91 -5.82 17.12
N GLU A 24 -8.09 -5.72 16.50
CA GLU A 24 -8.78 -6.85 15.87
C GLU A 24 -8.73 -6.85 14.33
N TYR A 25 -8.36 -5.74 13.70
CA TYR A 25 -8.41 -5.58 12.25
C TYR A 25 -7.01 -5.40 11.66
N LEU A 26 -6.60 -6.34 10.82
CA LEU A 26 -5.38 -6.30 10.02
C LEU A 26 -5.67 -6.71 8.57
N VAL A 27 -5.65 -5.74 7.66
CA VAL A 27 -5.81 -5.98 6.22
C VAL A 27 -4.50 -5.63 5.52
N VAL A 28 -3.91 -6.60 4.84
CA VAL A 28 -2.68 -6.42 4.07
C VAL A 28 -3.02 -6.24 2.60
N VAL A 29 -2.76 -5.05 2.07
CA VAL A 29 -3.02 -4.73 0.67
C VAL A 29 -1.74 -4.93 -0.16
N LYS A 30 -1.78 -5.87 -1.10
CA LYS A 30 -0.65 -6.25 -1.98
C LYS A 30 -0.71 -5.56 -3.33
N ASP A 31 0.42 -5.55 -4.03
CA ASP A 31 0.55 -5.09 -5.42
C ASP A 31 0.23 -3.60 -5.64
N ILE A 32 0.43 -2.76 -4.61
CA ILE A 32 0.13 -1.33 -4.65
C ILE A 32 1.19 -0.61 -5.51
N PRO A 33 0.81 0.13 -6.56
CA PRO A 33 1.74 0.92 -7.36
C PRO A 33 2.49 1.94 -6.49
N ALA A 34 3.82 1.92 -6.57
CA ALA A 34 4.67 2.78 -5.76
C ALA A 34 5.97 3.12 -6.50
N TRP A 35 6.68 4.12 -6.02
CA TRP A 35 8.08 4.31 -6.31
C TRP A 35 8.89 3.52 -5.28
N VAL A 36 9.80 2.65 -5.72
CA VAL A 36 10.63 1.82 -4.84
C VAL A 36 12.10 2.17 -5.05
N CYS A 37 12.81 2.44 -3.96
CA CYS A 37 14.24 2.69 -4.00
C CYS A 37 15.00 1.41 -4.32
N GLN A 38 15.85 1.43 -5.33
CA GLN A 38 16.64 0.27 -5.73
C GLN A 38 17.77 -0.08 -4.74
N GLN A 39 18.11 0.81 -3.81
CA GLN A 39 19.21 0.62 -2.87
C GLN A 39 18.74 0.16 -1.48
N CYS A 40 17.78 0.86 -0.87
CA CYS A 40 17.33 0.55 0.49
C CYS A 40 15.94 -0.10 0.56
N GLY A 41 15.20 -0.19 -0.55
CA GLY A 41 13.85 -0.76 -0.58
C GLY A 41 12.75 0.15 -0.03
N ASP A 42 13.07 1.37 0.42
CA ASP A 42 12.09 2.36 0.82
C ASP A 42 11.12 2.68 -0.33
N HIS A 43 9.87 2.98 0.00
CA HIS A 43 8.81 3.14 -0.98
C HIS A 43 7.96 4.39 -0.74
N PHE A 44 7.55 5.00 -1.85
CA PHE A 44 6.67 6.16 -1.87
C PHE A 44 5.42 5.85 -2.68
N VAL A 45 4.26 5.92 -2.04
CA VAL A 45 2.95 5.71 -2.67
C VAL A 45 2.30 7.07 -2.92
N GLU A 46 1.87 7.31 -4.15
CA GLU A 46 1.21 8.57 -4.48
C GLU A 46 -0.13 8.71 -3.75
N ILE A 47 -0.48 9.93 -3.34
CA ILE A 47 -1.72 10.20 -2.59
C ILE A 47 -2.98 9.67 -3.29
N LYS A 48 -3.02 9.70 -4.63
CA LYS A 48 -4.14 9.16 -5.42
C LYS A 48 -4.30 7.65 -5.23
N VAL A 49 -3.18 6.93 -5.13
CA VAL A 49 -3.14 5.47 -4.94
C VAL A 49 -3.49 5.14 -3.49
N VAL A 50 -2.96 5.89 -2.51
CA VAL A 50 -3.32 5.72 -1.09
C VAL A 50 -4.83 5.86 -0.89
N ARG A 51 -5.47 6.88 -1.48
CA ARG A 51 -6.93 7.06 -1.41
C ARG A 51 -7.72 5.89 -2.00
N GLU A 52 -7.19 5.21 -3.02
CA GLU A 52 -7.82 4.01 -3.56
C GLU A 52 -7.64 2.81 -2.64
N VAL A 53 -6.45 2.66 -2.04
CA VAL A 53 -6.18 1.62 -1.04
C VAL A 53 -7.08 1.79 0.19
N GLU A 54 -7.28 3.02 0.68
CA GLU A 54 -8.19 3.31 1.79
C GLU A 54 -9.63 2.87 1.50
N ARG A 55 -10.12 3.05 0.26
CA ARG A 55 -11.44 2.54 -0.14
C ARG A 55 -11.50 1.02 -0.14
N ILE A 56 -10.44 0.35 -0.57
CA ILE A 56 -10.33 -1.12 -0.56
C ILE A 56 -10.38 -1.63 0.89
N VAL A 57 -9.62 -1.01 1.79
CA VAL A 57 -9.60 -1.37 3.22
C VAL A 57 -10.96 -1.13 3.87
N ALA A 58 -11.60 0.01 3.57
CA ALA A 58 -12.94 0.32 4.07
C ALA A 58 -14.00 -0.70 3.60
N ALA A 59 -13.95 -1.09 2.32
CA ALA A 59 -14.85 -2.12 1.78
C ALA A 59 -14.61 -3.48 2.45
N ALA A 60 -13.35 -3.92 2.59
CA ALA A 60 -13.02 -5.16 3.28
C ALA A 60 -13.54 -5.18 4.73
N LYS A 61 -13.45 -4.04 5.43
CA LYS A 61 -13.98 -3.89 6.78
C LYS A 61 -15.52 -3.97 6.82
N GLN A 62 -16.21 -3.37 5.84
CA GLN A 62 -17.67 -3.47 5.70
C GLN A 62 -18.12 -4.91 5.41
N ASP A 63 -17.30 -5.67 4.67
CA ASP A 63 -17.53 -7.09 4.38
C ASP A 63 -17.19 -8.02 5.57
N GLY A 64 -16.80 -7.46 6.73
CA GLY A 64 -16.51 -8.21 7.95
C GLY A 64 -15.11 -8.85 7.98
N VAL A 65 -14.19 -8.44 7.12
CA VAL A 65 -12.81 -8.95 7.14
C VAL A 65 -12.07 -8.37 8.34
N THR A 66 -11.69 -9.25 9.28
CA THR A 66 -10.84 -8.92 10.44
C THR A 66 -9.36 -9.15 10.14
N LEU A 67 -9.02 -10.26 9.49
CA LEU A 67 -7.65 -10.56 9.05
C LEU A 67 -7.65 -11.01 7.59
N GLY A 68 -6.88 -10.37 6.73
CA GLY A 68 -6.85 -10.78 5.32
C GLY A 68 -5.81 -10.13 4.42
N PHE A 69 -5.64 -10.74 3.24
CA PHE A 69 -4.82 -10.20 2.15
C PHE A 69 -5.72 -9.77 1.00
N VAL A 70 -5.63 -8.50 0.60
CA VAL A 70 -6.38 -7.96 -0.54
C VAL A 70 -5.39 -7.52 -1.61
N LYS A 71 -5.65 -7.85 -2.87
CA LYS A 71 -4.85 -7.32 -3.98
C LYS A 71 -5.37 -5.96 -4.40
N TYR A 72 -4.49 -5.00 -4.56
CA TYR A 72 -4.82 -3.73 -5.17
C TYR A 72 -5.34 -3.95 -6.59
N LYS A 73 -6.58 -3.56 -6.82
CA LYS A 73 -7.21 -3.50 -8.13
C LYS A 73 -7.77 -2.10 -8.25
N LYS A 74 -7.28 -1.34 -9.22
CA LYS A 74 -7.89 -0.06 -9.55
C LYS A 74 -9.32 -0.35 -10.03
N ALA A 75 -10.32 0.20 -9.34
CA ALA A 75 -11.69 0.15 -9.83
C ALA A 75 -11.72 0.83 -11.21
N ALA A 76 -12.25 0.11 -12.20
CA ALA A 76 -12.39 0.60 -13.57
C ALA A 76 -13.42 1.73 -13.66
#